data_AF-A0A6I9X7A7-F1
#
_entry.id   AF-A0A6I9X7A7-F1
#
_cell.length_a   1.000
_cell.length_b   1.000
_cell.length_c   1.000
_cell.angle_alpha   90.00
_cell.angle_beta   90.00
_cell.angle_gamma   90.00
#
_symmetry.space_group_name_H-M   'P 1'
#
loop_
_entity.id
_entity.type
_entity.pdbx_description
1 polymer ?
#
loop_
_entity_poly.entity_id
_entity_poly.type
_entity_poly.pdbx_seq_one_letter_code
_entity_poly.pdbx_strand_id
1 'polypeptide(L)'
;MLTKEFPEVLGEGLGKYTGNPISFNLDSQVPPWHLKPHRMPFTLKPKVDTEIDKLLAQGILEPIDNARWETPIVTPIKSDGSVCICTDFKCTLNRALQQCAYPVPMVQHLLHSLGQGTIFAKLHLTQAYQQLPVAEATAEAQTIVTHKSAFKCHRLQFGVSLAPGLFRPLFRQRPGISKVPSRPTVPPPYHTLLVKRRRLEVKDNQMPDRGASGRISGIFSRRKGNPSYP
;
A
#
# COMPACT_ATOMS: atom_id res chain seq x y z
N MET A 1 -26.05 2.38 8.79
CA MET A 1 -24.79 2.88 8.17
C MET A 1 -23.67 2.02 8.70
N LEU A 2 -22.89 1.42 7.80
CA LEU A 2 -21.99 0.28 8.08
C LEU A 2 -21.05 0.44 9.28
N THR A 3 -20.61 1.66 9.60
CA THR A 3 -19.77 1.94 10.79
C THR A 3 -20.43 1.59 12.12
N LYS A 4 -21.76 1.63 12.20
CA LYS A 4 -22.53 1.17 13.38
C LYS A 4 -22.82 -0.33 13.38
N GLU A 5 -22.71 -0.98 12.23
CA GLU A 5 -22.98 -2.43 12.05
C GLU A 5 -21.70 -3.26 12.21
N PHE A 6 -20.53 -2.69 11.87
CA PHE A 6 -19.22 -3.34 11.96
C PHE A 6 -18.18 -2.49 12.73
N PRO A 7 -18.47 -2.07 13.98
CA PRO A 7 -17.57 -1.19 14.75
C PRO A 7 -16.20 -1.82 15.03
N GLU A 8 -16.09 -3.15 15.11
CA GLU A 8 -14.82 -3.86 15.31
C GLU A 8 -13.87 -3.78 14.10
N VAL A 9 -14.42 -3.54 12.89
CA VAL A 9 -13.67 -3.56 11.62
C VAL A 9 -13.52 -2.15 11.03
N LEU A 10 -14.44 -1.24 11.38
CA LEU A 10 -14.50 0.14 10.89
C LEU A 10 -14.27 1.20 11.99
N GLY A 11 -13.93 0.76 13.21
CA GLY A 11 -13.64 1.63 14.35
C GLY A 11 -12.26 2.28 14.31
N GLU A 12 -12.05 3.25 15.19
CA GLU A 12 -10.81 4.03 15.30
C GLU A 12 -9.73 3.26 16.08
N GLY A 13 -9.06 2.32 15.40
CA GLY A 13 -7.97 1.54 15.99
C GLY A 13 -7.15 0.76 14.96
N LEU A 14 -5.98 0.26 15.38
CA LEU A 14 -5.21 -0.68 14.57
C LEU A 14 -5.74 -2.10 14.78
N GLY A 15 -6.43 -2.64 13.78
CA GLY A 15 -6.90 -4.02 13.80
C GLY A 15 -5.75 -5.03 13.97
N LYS A 16 -5.99 -6.12 14.69
CA LYS A 16 -5.03 -7.21 14.90
C LYS A 16 -5.51 -8.47 14.18
N TYR A 17 -4.66 -9.06 13.35
CA TYR A 17 -4.95 -10.35 12.72
C TYR A 17 -4.93 -11.48 13.75
N THR A 18 -5.97 -12.31 13.72
CA THR A 18 -6.28 -13.35 14.72
C THR A 18 -5.85 -14.76 14.32
N GLY A 19 -5.29 -14.95 13.13
CA GLY A 19 -4.71 -16.24 12.72
C GLY A 19 -3.24 -16.37 13.10
N ASN A 20 -2.60 -17.43 12.61
CA ASN A 20 -1.20 -17.78 12.93
C ASN A 20 -0.23 -16.61 12.69
N PRO A 21 0.73 -16.36 13.61
CA PRO A 21 1.79 -15.37 13.41
C PRO A 21 2.64 -15.67 12.17
N ILE A 22 3.08 -14.63 11.50
CA ILE A 22 3.95 -14.73 10.32
C ILE A 22 5.39 -15.03 10.75
N SER A 23 5.97 -16.08 10.17
CA SER A 23 7.40 -16.39 10.25
C SER A 23 8.10 -16.17 8.91
N PHE A 24 9.38 -15.85 8.96
CA PHE A 24 10.28 -15.88 7.80
C PHE A 24 11.28 -17.03 7.93
N ASN A 25 11.59 -17.67 6.81
CA ASN A 25 12.78 -18.50 6.69
C ASN A 25 13.95 -17.59 6.28
N LEU A 26 14.95 -17.49 7.16
CA LEU A 26 16.21 -16.79 6.90
C LEU A 26 17.24 -17.80 6.43
N ASP A 27 18.11 -17.40 5.50
CA ASP A 27 19.26 -18.21 5.11
C ASP A 27 20.33 -18.18 6.23
N SER A 28 20.60 -19.35 6.82
CA SER A 28 21.62 -19.52 7.88
C SER A 28 23.05 -19.21 7.44
N GLN A 29 23.32 -19.11 6.12
CA GLN A 29 24.61 -18.63 5.61
C GLN A 29 24.81 -17.12 5.76
N VAL A 30 23.73 -16.37 6.03
CA VAL A 30 23.76 -14.91 6.07
C VAL A 30 23.83 -14.42 7.52
N PRO A 31 24.95 -13.82 7.96
CA PRO A 31 25.10 -13.37 9.34
C PRO A 31 24.20 -12.16 9.66
N PRO A 32 23.69 -12.03 10.90
CA PRO A 32 22.91 -10.88 11.32
C PRO A 32 23.66 -9.55 11.19
N TRP A 33 23.12 -8.62 10.38
CA TRP A 33 23.75 -7.32 10.17
C TRP A 33 23.46 -6.33 11.32
N HIS A 34 24.52 -5.66 11.75
CA HIS A 34 24.51 -4.59 12.73
C HIS A 34 24.88 -3.27 12.01
N LEU A 35 23.89 -2.44 11.65
CA LEU A 35 24.10 -1.18 10.93
C LEU A 35 23.78 0.03 11.81
N LYS A 36 24.74 0.96 11.91
CA LYS A 36 24.64 2.14 12.78
C LYS A 36 23.44 3.05 12.43
N PRO A 37 22.77 3.64 13.44
CA PRO A 37 21.72 4.64 13.25
C PRO A 37 22.15 5.78 12.31
N HIS A 38 21.23 6.20 11.44
CA HIS A 38 21.46 7.35 10.58
C HIS A 38 21.50 8.66 11.39
N ARG A 39 22.40 9.58 11.01
CA ARG A 39 22.47 10.92 11.62
C ARG A 39 21.22 11.72 11.23
N MET A 40 20.38 12.06 12.20
CA MET A 40 19.15 12.82 11.97
C MET A 40 19.28 14.29 12.42
N PRO A 41 18.70 15.25 11.67
CA PRO A 41 18.57 16.64 12.09
C PRO A 41 17.87 16.78 13.45
N PHE A 42 18.35 17.69 14.29
CA PHE A 42 17.78 17.95 15.62
C PHE A 42 16.29 18.32 15.56
N THR A 43 15.84 18.99 14.50
CA THR A 43 14.44 19.37 14.25
C THR A 43 13.51 18.19 13.95
N LEU A 44 14.04 17.03 13.53
CA LEU A 44 13.25 15.83 13.26
C LEU A 44 13.18 14.88 14.47
N LYS A 45 14.15 14.92 15.38
CA LYS A 45 14.18 14.09 16.59
C LYS A 45 12.84 14.04 17.35
N PRO A 46 12.26 15.16 17.84
CA PRO A 46 11.02 15.12 18.62
C PRO A 46 9.81 14.59 17.83
N LYS A 47 9.78 14.80 16.50
CA LYS A 47 8.74 14.22 15.64
C LYS A 47 8.86 12.70 15.51
N VAL A 48 10.10 12.19 15.43
CA VAL A 48 10.38 10.75 15.41
C VAL A 48 10.09 10.13 16.77
N ASP A 49 10.48 10.78 17.86
CA ASP A 49 10.23 10.31 19.22
C ASP A 49 8.72 10.16 19.48
N THR A 50 7.93 11.16 19.10
CA THR A 50 6.46 11.11 19.19
C THR A 50 5.87 9.91 18.43
N GLU A 51 6.40 9.58 17.25
CA GLU A 51 5.93 8.42 16.46
C GLU A 51 6.47 7.09 17.04
N ILE A 52 7.68 7.04 17.61
CA ILE A 52 8.20 5.88 18.36
C ILE A 52 7.28 5.59 19.55
N ASP A 53 7.01 6.59 20.37
CA ASP A 53 6.25 6.43 21.62
C ASP A 53 4.79 6.02 21.32
N LYS A 54 4.24 6.46 20.18
CA LYS A 54 2.97 5.97 19.61
C LYS A 54 3.03 4.51 19.12
N LEU A 55 4.10 4.08 18.43
CA LEU A 55 4.26 2.68 18.00
C LEU A 55 4.52 1.72 19.18
N LEU A 56 5.14 2.22 20.26
CA LEU A 56 5.24 1.52 21.55
C LEU A 56 3.86 1.36 22.19
N ALA A 57 3.06 2.44 22.29
CA ALA A 57 1.68 2.38 22.80
C ALA A 57 0.75 1.45 21.99
N GLN A 58 1.03 1.26 20.70
CA GLN A 58 0.31 0.31 19.83
C GLN A 58 0.81 -1.15 19.93
N GLY A 59 1.86 -1.44 20.71
CA GLY A 59 2.46 -2.77 20.82
C GLY A 59 3.03 -3.29 19.49
N ILE A 60 3.52 -2.36 18.65
CA ILE A 60 4.24 -2.67 17.40
C ILE A 60 5.74 -2.80 17.67
N LEU A 61 6.27 -1.93 18.54
CA LEU A 61 7.66 -1.92 18.98
C LEU A 61 7.76 -2.40 20.43
N GLU A 62 8.90 -3.00 20.77
CA GLU A 62 9.35 -3.28 22.14
C GLU A 62 10.82 -2.84 22.26
N PRO A 63 11.22 -2.08 23.30
CA PRO A 63 12.62 -1.72 23.50
C PRO A 63 13.45 -2.96 23.84
N ILE A 64 14.65 -3.07 23.30
CA ILE A 64 15.59 -4.15 23.64
C ILE A 64 17.01 -3.61 23.84
N ASP A 65 17.71 -4.17 24.83
CA ASP A 65 19.10 -3.79 25.13
C ASP A 65 20.11 -4.50 24.21
N ASN A 66 19.84 -5.77 23.88
CA ASN A 66 20.72 -6.63 23.10
C ASN A 66 20.04 -7.05 21.79
N ALA A 67 20.36 -6.34 20.71
CA ALA A 67 19.87 -6.63 19.37
C ALA A 67 20.82 -7.57 18.61
N ARG A 68 20.32 -8.68 18.06
CA ARG A 68 21.09 -9.48 17.07
C ARG A 68 21.07 -8.88 15.66
N TRP A 69 20.05 -8.09 15.34
CA TRP A 69 19.89 -7.42 14.05
C TRP A 69 19.69 -5.93 14.32
N GLU A 70 20.40 -5.06 13.61
CA GLU A 70 20.20 -3.62 13.68
C GLU A 70 20.02 -3.06 12.28
N THR A 71 18.78 -2.69 11.93
CA THR A 71 18.50 -1.99 10.68
C THR A 71 18.11 -0.53 10.97
N PRO A 72 18.86 0.48 10.47
CA PRO A 72 18.57 1.87 10.77
C PRO A 72 17.23 2.32 10.17
N ILE A 73 16.51 3.14 10.91
CA ILE A 73 15.29 3.79 10.41
C ILE A 73 15.59 4.84 9.34
N VAL A 74 14.68 4.96 8.40
CA VAL A 74 14.58 6.04 7.41
C VAL A 74 13.28 6.79 7.69
N THR A 75 13.34 8.12 7.72
CA THR A 75 12.26 8.97 8.23
C THR A 75 11.70 9.90 7.15
N PRO A 76 10.98 9.39 6.13
CA PRO A 76 10.35 10.23 5.12
C PRO A 76 9.28 11.12 5.75
N ILE A 77 9.28 12.40 5.37
CA ILE A 77 8.28 13.38 5.76
C ILE A 77 7.10 13.23 4.81
N LYS A 78 5.88 13.09 5.36
CA LYS A 78 4.64 13.01 4.57
C LYS A 78 4.18 14.42 4.14
N SER A 79 3.25 14.50 3.20
CA SER A 79 2.68 15.77 2.73
C SER A 79 1.91 16.56 3.81
N ASP A 80 1.53 15.92 4.93
CA ASP A 80 0.93 16.56 6.11
C ASP A 80 1.97 17.13 7.11
N GLY A 81 3.28 16.99 6.81
CA GLY A 81 4.36 17.43 7.69
C GLY A 81 4.66 16.51 8.88
N SER A 82 3.93 15.40 9.02
CA SER A 82 4.27 14.31 9.94
C SER A 82 5.43 13.46 9.39
N VAL A 83 6.09 12.73 10.29
CA VAL A 83 7.13 11.76 9.90
C VAL A 83 6.50 10.38 9.80
N CYS A 84 6.96 9.57 8.85
CA CYS A 84 6.75 8.13 8.88
C CYS A 84 8.02 7.45 9.41
N ILE A 85 7.90 6.50 10.32
CA ILE A 85 9.02 5.60 10.62
C ILE A 85 8.98 4.47 9.59
N CYS A 86 10.05 4.32 8.82
CA CYS A 86 10.25 3.26 7.84
C CYS A 86 11.65 2.67 8.05
N THR A 87 11.92 1.52 7.44
CA THR A 87 13.20 0.80 7.63
C THR A 87 13.69 0.28 6.29
N ASP A 88 14.94 0.59 5.91
CA ASP A 88 15.50 0.04 4.66
C ASP A 88 16.09 -1.36 4.87
N PHE A 89 15.21 -2.34 4.96
CA PHE A 89 15.56 -3.76 5.01
C PHE A 89 16.31 -4.26 3.75
N LYS A 90 16.41 -3.47 2.66
CA LYS A 90 17.16 -3.85 1.43
C LYS A 90 18.63 -4.13 1.71
N CYS A 91 19.24 -3.40 2.64
CA CYS A 91 20.65 -3.54 2.98
C CYS A 91 20.92 -4.70 3.95
N THR A 92 19.93 -5.08 4.76
CA THR A 92 20.00 -6.09 5.82
C THR A 92 19.08 -7.29 5.51
N LEU A 93 17.97 -7.43 6.22
CA LEU A 93 17.03 -8.54 6.24
C LEU A 93 16.67 -9.08 4.85
N ASN A 94 16.40 -8.22 3.86
CA ASN A 94 15.99 -8.64 2.51
C ASN A 94 17.08 -9.39 1.72
N ARG A 95 18.34 -9.43 2.21
CA ARG A 95 19.41 -10.29 1.68
C ARG A 95 19.45 -11.68 2.34
N ALA A 96 18.96 -11.80 3.58
CA ALA A 96 18.82 -13.09 4.27
C ALA A 96 17.49 -13.79 3.92
N LEU A 97 16.50 -13.05 3.42
CA LEU A 97 15.22 -13.60 2.97
C LEU A 97 15.33 -14.19 1.56
N GLN A 98 15.04 -15.49 1.45
CA GLN A 98 14.81 -16.14 0.17
C GLN A 98 13.62 -15.47 -0.55
N GLN A 99 13.79 -15.08 -1.82
CA GLN A 99 12.79 -14.30 -2.55
C GLN A 99 11.54 -15.13 -2.90
N CYS A 100 10.47 -14.99 -2.12
CA CYS A 100 9.15 -15.51 -2.51
C CYS A 100 8.53 -14.62 -3.60
N ALA A 101 8.96 -14.84 -4.84
CA ALA A 101 8.52 -14.06 -6.00
C ALA A 101 7.07 -14.34 -6.43
N TYR A 102 6.46 -15.44 -5.95
CA TYR A 102 5.14 -16.03 -6.31
C TYR A 102 3.90 -15.02 -6.62
N PRO A 103 2.47 -15.22 -8.52
CA PRO A 103 2.12 -14.32 -9.78
C PRO A 103 1.16 -13.12 -9.56
N VAL A 104 1.68 -11.91 -9.82
CA VAL A 104 0.91 -10.67 -9.77
C VAL A 104 -0.03 -10.70 -10.98
N PRO A 105 -1.36 -10.73 -10.77
CA PRO A 105 -2.29 -10.90 -11.88
C PRO A 105 -2.26 -9.68 -12.80
N MET A 106 -2.18 -9.91 -14.11
CA MET A 106 -2.28 -8.82 -15.09
C MET A 106 -3.61 -8.07 -14.92
N VAL A 107 -3.55 -6.74 -15.02
CA VAL A 107 -4.70 -5.85 -14.77
C VAL A 107 -5.91 -6.22 -15.64
N GLN A 108 -5.68 -6.71 -16.86
CA GLN A 108 -6.74 -7.19 -17.76
C GLN A 108 -7.56 -8.35 -17.15
N HIS A 109 -6.93 -9.32 -16.47
CA HIS A 109 -7.65 -10.41 -15.81
C HIS A 109 -8.50 -9.90 -14.64
N LEU A 110 -7.98 -8.96 -13.85
CA LEU A 110 -8.72 -8.32 -12.76
C LEU A 110 -9.95 -7.57 -13.29
N LEU A 111 -9.77 -6.76 -14.34
CA LEU A 111 -10.87 -6.02 -14.96
C LEU A 111 -11.92 -6.95 -15.60
N HIS A 112 -11.50 -8.05 -16.24
CA HIS A 112 -12.43 -9.03 -16.79
C HIS A 112 -13.25 -9.73 -15.68
N SER A 113 -12.63 -10.05 -14.53
CA SER A 113 -13.35 -10.57 -13.36
C SER A 113 -14.33 -9.57 -12.74
N LEU A 114 -14.08 -8.26 -12.88
CA LEU A 114 -14.95 -7.19 -12.40
C LEU A 114 -16.07 -6.81 -13.40
N GLY A 115 -15.95 -7.17 -14.68
CA GLY A 115 -16.83 -6.73 -15.76
C GLY A 115 -18.29 -7.21 -15.70
N GLN A 116 -18.66 -8.03 -14.70
CA GLN A 116 -20.05 -8.45 -14.42
C GLN A 116 -20.67 -7.67 -13.25
N GLY A 117 -19.91 -6.81 -12.55
CA GLY A 117 -20.40 -6.00 -11.45
C GLY A 117 -21.08 -4.70 -11.91
N THR A 118 -22.20 -4.35 -11.28
CA THR A 118 -22.91 -3.07 -11.49
C THR A 118 -22.61 -2.04 -10.41
N ILE A 119 -22.21 -2.49 -9.21
CA ILE A 119 -21.85 -1.67 -8.05
C ILE A 119 -20.49 -2.13 -7.55
N PHE A 120 -19.59 -1.19 -7.24
CA PHE A 120 -18.24 -1.47 -6.78
C PHE A 120 -17.96 -0.78 -5.45
N ALA A 121 -17.50 -1.54 -4.46
CA ALA A 121 -17.00 -1.01 -3.19
C ALA A 121 -15.47 -1.05 -3.17
N LYS A 122 -14.83 0.03 -2.70
CA LYS A 122 -13.37 0.12 -2.58
C LYS A 122 -12.97 0.22 -1.11
N LEU A 123 -12.60 -0.90 -0.52
CA LEU A 123 -12.11 -0.97 0.85
C LEU A 123 -10.60 -0.70 0.89
N HIS A 124 -10.16 0.11 1.85
CA HIS A 124 -8.76 0.41 2.12
C HIS A 124 -8.41 -0.05 3.54
N LEU A 125 -7.27 -0.73 3.70
CA LEU A 125 -6.81 -1.24 4.99
C LEU A 125 -5.70 -0.34 5.55
N THR A 126 -6.05 0.44 6.57
CA THR A 126 -5.09 1.29 7.30
C THR A 126 -3.98 0.44 7.90
N GLN A 127 -2.73 0.80 7.61
CA GLN A 127 -1.53 0.12 8.13
C GLN A 127 -1.53 -1.41 7.94
N ALA A 128 -2.04 -1.91 6.80
CA ALA A 128 -2.36 -3.32 6.55
C ALA A 128 -1.32 -4.37 6.98
N TYR A 129 -0.02 -4.09 6.89
CA TYR A 129 1.04 -5.01 7.36
C TYR A 129 1.22 -4.99 8.88
N GLN A 130 1.12 -3.83 9.53
CA GLN A 130 1.25 -3.69 10.97
C GLN A 130 0.05 -4.29 11.74
N GLN A 131 -1.01 -4.72 11.03
CA GLN A 131 -2.07 -5.56 11.59
C GLN A 131 -1.63 -7.01 11.84
N LEU A 132 -0.57 -7.48 11.17
CA LEU A 132 -0.13 -8.87 11.17
C LEU A 132 0.91 -9.14 12.28
N PRO A 133 0.63 -10.01 13.27
CA PRO A 133 1.63 -10.45 14.23
C PRO A 133 2.69 -11.34 13.56
N VAL A 134 3.90 -11.29 14.10
CA VAL A 134 5.04 -12.13 13.66
C VAL A 134 5.52 -13.05 14.77
N ALA A 135 6.19 -14.14 14.42
CA ALA A 135 6.84 -15.04 15.36
C ALA A 135 8.12 -14.41 15.95
N GLU A 136 8.53 -14.79 17.16
CA GLU A 136 9.61 -14.12 17.92
C GLU A 136 10.94 -14.01 17.15
N ALA A 137 11.43 -15.08 16.52
CA ALA A 137 12.65 -15.03 15.69
C ALA A 137 12.52 -14.09 14.47
N THR A 138 11.29 -13.88 13.99
CA THR A 138 10.95 -12.95 12.91
C THR A 138 10.75 -11.51 13.43
N ALA A 139 10.40 -11.34 14.71
CA ALA A 139 10.40 -10.05 15.39
C ALA A 139 11.84 -9.57 15.66
N GLU A 140 12.72 -10.47 16.13
CA GLU A 140 14.16 -10.23 16.30
C GLU A 140 14.82 -9.81 14.98
N ALA A 141 14.57 -10.53 13.88
CA ALA A 141 15.14 -10.22 12.57
C ALA A 141 14.62 -8.91 11.93
N GLN A 142 13.49 -8.38 12.39
CA GLN A 142 12.95 -7.08 11.98
C GLN A 142 13.35 -5.94 12.93
N THR A 143 14.27 -6.17 13.86
CA THR A 143 14.71 -5.14 14.82
C THR A 143 15.23 -3.90 14.10
N ILE A 144 14.70 -2.75 14.52
CA ILE A 144 15.06 -1.43 14.02
C ILE A 144 15.97 -0.73 15.01
N VAL A 145 16.94 0.04 14.52
CA VAL A 145 17.79 0.87 15.38
C VAL A 145 17.57 2.35 15.10
N THR A 146 17.46 3.13 16.17
CA THR A 146 17.09 4.54 16.16
C THR A 146 18.16 5.38 16.82
N HIS A 147 17.91 6.68 16.97
CA HIS A 147 18.80 7.57 17.71
C HIS A 147 18.58 7.56 19.24
N LYS A 148 17.58 6.82 19.74
CA LYS A 148 17.33 6.53 21.17
C LYS A 148 17.90 5.16 21.55
N SER A 149 17.40 4.10 20.93
CA SER A 149 17.76 2.70 21.20
C SER A 149 17.44 1.78 20.01
N ALA A 150 17.71 0.48 20.15
CA ALA A 150 17.09 -0.56 19.34
C ALA A 150 15.65 -0.86 19.78
N PHE A 151 14.83 -1.35 18.85
CA PHE A 151 13.46 -1.80 19.09
C PHE A 151 13.13 -3.04 18.26
N LYS A 152 12.63 -4.09 18.91
CA LYS A 152 12.12 -5.31 18.28
C LYS A 152 10.72 -5.07 17.71
N CYS A 153 10.37 -5.71 16.58
CA CYS A 153 9.11 -5.45 15.89
C CYS A 153 8.11 -6.62 16.01
N HIS A 154 7.06 -6.45 16.81
CA HIS A 154 5.99 -7.44 17.05
C HIS A 154 4.92 -7.51 15.95
N ARG A 155 5.12 -6.77 14.85
CA ARG A 155 4.26 -6.77 13.66
C ARG A 155 5.10 -6.75 12.40
N LEU A 156 4.54 -7.23 11.29
CA LEU A 156 5.17 -7.18 9.97
C LEU A 156 5.40 -5.72 9.54
N GLN A 157 6.67 -5.33 9.37
CA GLN A 157 7.03 -3.97 9.01
C GLN A 157 7.01 -3.71 7.49
N PHE A 158 6.89 -2.45 7.13
CA PHE A 158 7.07 -1.98 5.76
C PHE A 158 8.54 -2.09 5.33
N GLY A 159 8.78 -2.37 4.04
CA GLY A 159 10.13 -2.56 3.48
C GLY A 159 10.60 -4.01 3.41
N VAL A 160 9.95 -4.94 4.13
CA VAL A 160 10.23 -6.38 4.03
C VAL A 160 9.80 -6.92 2.66
N SER A 161 10.74 -7.54 1.92
CA SER A 161 10.52 -8.03 0.56
C SER A 161 9.40 -9.07 0.44
N LEU A 162 9.23 -9.91 1.47
CA LEU A 162 8.20 -10.94 1.53
C LEU A 162 6.79 -10.42 1.84
N ALA A 163 6.62 -9.20 2.37
CA ALA A 163 5.33 -8.73 2.88
C ALA A 163 4.18 -8.80 1.83
N PRO A 164 4.35 -8.39 0.56
CA PRO A 164 3.32 -8.54 -0.46
C PRO A 164 3.05 -10.01 -0.86
N GLY A 165 4.08 -10.85 -0.78
CA GLY A 165 4.01 -12.30 -1.03
C GLY A 165 3.15 -13.03 0.00
N LEU A 166 3.32 -12.65 1.28
CA LEU A 166 2.64 -13.20 2.45
C LEU A 166 1.22 -12.65 2.66
N PHE A 167 0.99 -11.36 2.39
CA PHE A 167 -0.29 -10.70 2.67
C PHE A 167 -1.47 -11.25 1.83
N ARG A 168 -1.23 -11.43 0.51
CA ARG A 168 -2.28 -11.77 -0.46
C ARG A 168 -2.85 -13.19 -0.28
N PRO A 169 -2.08 -14.26 0.04
CA PRO A 169 -2.63 -15.56 0.40
C PRO A 169 -3.62 -15.50 1.57
N LEU A 170 -3.29 -14.78 2.64
CA LEU A 170 -4.17 -14.58 3.80
C LEU A 170 -5.50 -13.92 3.41
N PHE A 171 -5.46 -13.02 2.42
CA PHE A 171 -6.66 -12.37 1.88
C PHE A 171 -7.47 -13.27 0.93
N ARG A 172 -6.80 -14.10 0.11
CA ARG A 172 -7.42 -14.96 -0.90
C ARG A 172 -7.99 -16.26 -0.32
N GLN A 173 -7.43 -16.77 0.77
CA GLN A 173 -7.89 -18.01 1.43
C GLN A 173 -9.10 -17.82 2.35
N ARG A 174 -9.51 -16.57 2.65
CA ARG A 174 -10.70 -16.31 3.46
C ARG A 174 -11.99 -16.54 2.66
N PRO A 175 -12.92 -17.41 3.12
CA PRO A 175 -14.21 -17.59 2.46
C PRO A 175 -15.00 -16.27 2.50
N GLY A 176 -15.73 -15.98 1.41
CA GLY A 176 -16.48 -14.73 1.21
C GLY A 176 -15.84 -13.76 0.21
N ILE A 177 -14.51 -13.74 0.07
CA ILE A 177 -13.81 -12.77 -0.81
C ILE A 177 -13.69 -13.27 -2.27
N SER A 178 -13.89 -14.57 -2.53
CA SER A 178 -13.60 -15.17 -3.84
C SER A 178 -14.61 -16.26 -4.29
N LYS A 179 -15.87 -15.87 -4.54
CA LYS A 179 -16.74 -16.54 -5.54
C LYS A 179 -17.69 -15.53 -6.18
N VAL A 180 -17.26 -14.85 -7.25
CA VAL A 180 -18.21 -14.30 -8.24
C VAL A 180 -18.80 -15.51 -8.98
N PRO A 181 -20.13 -15.72 -9.00
CA PRO A 181 -20.71 -16.88 -9.66
C PRO A 181 -20.56 -16.73 -11.17
N SER A 182 -19.71 -17.56 -11.78
CA SER A 182 -19.58 -17.64 -13.23
C SER A 182 -20.89 -18.17 -13.83
N ARG A 183 -21.69 -17.27 -14.42
CA ARG A 183 -22.85 -17.66 -15.23
C ARG A 183 -22.38 -18.63 -16.33
N PRO A 184 -23.11 -19.73 -16.62
CA PRO A 184 -22.75 -20.62 -17.72
C PRO A 184 -22.63 -19.82 -19.03
N THR A 185 -21.50 -20.00 -19.72
CA THR A 185 -21.17 -19.30 -20.96
C THR A 185 -22.03 -19.79 -22.11
N VAL A 186 -23.18 -19.15 -22.32
CA VAL A 186 -23.84 -19.15 -23.63
C VAL A 186 -22.95 -18.34 -24.57
N PRO A 187 -22.45 -18.92 -25.68
CA PRO A 187 -21.62 -18.18 -26.63
C PRO A 187 -22.46 -17.08 -27.30
N PRO A 188 -21.91 -15.86 -27.49
CA PRO A 188 -22.65 -14.78 -28.13
C PRO A 188 -22.91 -15.12 -29.61
N PRO A 189 -24.14 -14.95 -30.12
CA PRO A 189 -24.37 -15.02 -31.56
C PRO A 189 -23.63 -13.86 -32.24
N TYR A 190 -22.83 -14.17 -33.26
CA TYR A 190 -22.10 -13.16 -34.04
C TYR A 190 -23.06 -12.32 -34.88
N HIS A 191 -23.53 -11.19 -34.36
CA HIS A 191 -24.13 -10.14 -35.19
C HIS A 191 -23.59 -8.75 -34.85
N THR A 192 -22.85 -8.20 -35.80
CA THR A 192 -22.29 -6.85 -35.77
C THR A 192 -23.39 -5.79 -35.77
N LEU A 193 -23.49 -4.98 -34.72
CA LEU A 193 -24.16 -3.68 -34.77
C LEU A 193 -23.28 -2.57 -34.20
N LEU A 194 -22.91 -1.64 -35.08
CA LEU A 194 -22.12 -0.45 -34.78
C LEU A 194 -23.05 0.64 -34.21
N VAL A 195 -22.93 0.97 -32.93
CA VAL A 195 -23.52 2.18 -32.34
C VAL A 195 -22.43 3.03 -31.70
N LYS A 196 -22.32 4.30 -32.10
CA LYS A 196 -21.19 5.20 -31.82
C LYS A 196 -21.69 6.55 -31.30
N ARG A 197 -21.76 6.73 -29.98
CA ARG A 197 -21.98 7.98 -29.20
C ARG A 197 -22.06 7.61 -27.71
N ARG A 198 -21.77 8.47 -26.73
CA ARG A 198 -20.87 9.65 -26.66
C ARG A 198 -20.59 9.90 -25.16
N ARG A 199 -19.47 10.54 -24.82
CA ARG A 199 -19.17 11.04 -23.46
C ARG A 199 -20.24 12.05 -23.02
N LEU A 200 -20.77 11.90 -21.81
CA LEU A 200 -21.45 12.95 -21.06
C LEU A 200 -20.78 13.06 -19.70
N GLU A 201 -20.36 14.27 -19.36
CA GLU A 201 -19.93 14.65 -18.01
C GLU A 201 -21.13 15.32 -17.35
N VAL A 202 -21.41 14.98 -16.09
CA VAL A 202 -22.30 15.78 -15.25
C VAL A 202 -21.41 16.72 -14.46
N LYS A 203 -21.48 18.01 -14.81
CA LYS A 203 -21.03 19.12 -13.96
C LYS A 203 -22.24 19.98 -13.69
N ASP A 204 -22.75 19.91 -12.47
CA ASP A 204 -23.74 20.86 -11.99
C ASP A 204 -23.09 22.24 -11.87
N ASN A 205 -23.74 23.25 -12.46
CA ASN A 205 -23.46 24.66 -12.20
C ASN A 205 -24.70 25.47 -12.61
N GLN A 206 -25.25 26.24 -11.67
CA GLN A 206 -26.40 27.10 -11.93
C GLN A 206 -25.96 28.36 -12.71
N MET A 207 -26.83 28.82 -13.61
CA MET A 207 -26.72 30.12 -14.28
C MET A 207 -27.66 31.13 -13.62
N PRO A 208 -27.27 32.41 -13.62
CA PRO A 208 -28.22 33.50 -13.76
C PRO A 208 -27.91 34.39 -14.98
N ASP A 209 -28.82 34.31 -15.96
CA ASP A 209 -29.35 35.36 -16.86
C ASP A 209 -28.48 36.30 -17.75
N ARG A 210 -29.06 36.56 -18.94
CA ARG A 210 -28.86 37.63 -19.97
C ARG A 210 -27.62 38.55 -19.97
N GLY A 211 -26.90 38.58 -21.11
CA GLY A 211 -25.93 39.65 -21.44
C GLY A 211 -25.38 39.66 -22.90
N ALA A 212 -26.04 40.41 -23.79
CA ALA A 212 -25.68 40.91 -25.13
C ALA A 212 -24.35 40.52 -25.88
N SER A 213 -24.52 40.28 -27.21
CA SER A 213 -23.67 40.76 -28.34
C SER A 213 -22.17 40.39 -28.45
N GLY A 214 -21.77 39.70 -29.54
CA GLY A 214 -20.37 39.53 -29.94
C GLY A 214 -20.18 38.84 -31.30
N ARG A 215 -19.35 39.41 -32.20
CA ARG A 215 -19.28 39.03 -33.63
C ARG A 215 -18.31 37.87 -33.96
N ILE A 216 -18.76 37.10 -34.96
CA ILE A 216 -18.07 36.27 -35.96
C ILE A 216 -16.59 36.63 -36.26
N SER A 217 -15.69 35.63 -36.12
CA SER A 217 -14.58 35.25 -37.04
C SER A 217 -13.97 33.92 -36.52
N GLY A 218 -13.49 32.95 -37.30
CA GLY A 218 -12.43 33.03 -38.33
C GLY A 218 -11.04 32.91 -37.64
N ILE A 219 -10.09 32.04 -38.00
CA ILE A 219 -9.86 31.20 -39.21
C ILE A 219 -9.17 29.87 -38.81
N PHE A 220 -9.27 28.82 -39.64
CA PHE A 220 -8.59 27.53 -39.48
C PHE A 220 -7.32 27.48 -40.35
N SER A 221 -6.16 27.08 -39.80
CA SER A 221 -4.97 26.72 -40.60
C SER A 221 -4.14 25.62 -39.93
N ARG A 222 -3.49 24.78 -40.73
CA ARG A 222 -2.77 23.55 -40.31
C ARG A 222 -1.79 23.11 -41.39
N ARG A 223 -0.75 22.35 -41.01
CA ARG A 223 0.40 21.85 -41.83
C ARG A 223 1.50 22.90 -41.99
N LYS A 224 2.79 22.54 -42.19
CA LYS A 224 3.58 21.32 -41.93
C LYS A 224 5.06 21.72 -42.11
N GLY A 225 6.00 21.00 -41.48
CA GLY A 225 7.39 20.94 -41.94
C GLY A 225 8.42 21.24 -40.86
N ASN A 226 9.17 20.21 -40.47
CA ASN A 226 10.54 20.34 -39.97
C ASN A 226 11.47 20.15 -41.18
N PRO A 227 12.72 20.64 -41.19
CA PRO A 227 13.78 19.81 -40.57
C PRO A 227 14.93 20.57 -39.87
N SER A 228 15.70 19.78 -39.11
CA SER A 228 17.13 19.85 -38.80
C SER A 228 17.88 21.19 -38.71
N TYR A 229 18.59 21.36 -37.58
CA TYR A 229 19.77 22.21 -37.41
C TYR A 229 20.98 21.31 -37.02
N PRO A 230 22.23 21.79 -37.15
CA PRO A 230 23.43 20.94 -37.16
C PRO A 230 23.91 20.47 -35.78
#